data_AF-A0A830BGB1-F1
#
_entry.id   AF-A0A830BGB1-F1
#
_cell.length_a   1.000
_cell.length_b   1.000
_cell.length_c   1.000
_cell.angle_alpha   90.00
_cell.angle_beta   90.00
_cell.angle_gamma   90.00
#
_symmetry.space_group_name_H-M   'P 1'
#
loop_
_entity.id
_entity.type
_entity.pdbx_description
1 polymer ?
#
loop_
_entity_poly.entity_id
_entity_poly.type
_entity_poly.pdbx_seq_one_letter_code
_entity_poly.pdbx_strand_id
1 'polypeptide(L)'
;MDADLTVVEIPNIPGGSDSFELAAKFCYGINFEITTENIAMLRCTAEFLEMTKDYAVGNLVGRTEAYINEVALKSIAGAVSILHSSKNLLPIAEKVKLVSRCIDTIAFVACKDSQFAASMRADGRLNDSKPIVDWWVEDLSVLRIDLFQRVLIAMMAKGFKQYALGPILMLYAQKSLRGLVKL
;
A
#
# COMPACT_ATOMS: atom_id res chain seq x y z
N MET A 1 34.66 7.96 35.26
CA MET A 1 33.44 8.80 35.25
C MET A 1 32.43 7.99 34.48
N ASP A 2 31.64 7.17 35.19
CA ASP A 2 30.47 6.54 34.56
C ASP A 2 29.53 7.68 34.23
N ALA A 3 29.40 7.99 32.93
CA ALA A 3 28.36 8.89 32.50
C ALA A 3 27.03 8.25 32.90
N ASP A 4 26.21 8.96 33.66
CA ASP A 4 24.86 8.53 34.00
C ASP A 4 24.09 8.36 32.67
N LEU A 5 24.06 7.12 32.18
CA LEU A 5 23.44 6.79 30.89
C LEU A 5 21.93 6.83 31.10
N THR A 6 21.30 7.91 30.64
CA THR A 6 19.85 7.98 30.57
C THR A 6 19.35 6.96 29.54
N VAL A 7 18.69 5.91 30.01
CA VAL A 7 18.04 4.91 29.15
C VAL A 7 16.62 5.36 28.86
N VAL A 8 16.26 5.43 27.57
CA VAL A 8 14.90 5.72 27.10
C VAL A 8 14.38 4.48 26.40
N GLU A 9 13.27 3.93 26.89
CA GLU A 9 12.58 2.80 26.26
C GLU A 9 11.42 3.30 25.41
N ILE A 10 11.37 2.84 24.16
CA ILE A 10 10.30 3.16 23.21
C ILE A 10 9.64 1.84 22.78
N PRO A 11 8.69 1.32 23.57
CA PRO A 11 8.04 0.06 23.26
C PRO A 11 7.09 0.21 22.06
N ASN A 12 6.86 -0.90 21.34
CA ASN A 12 5.83 -1.03 20.29
C ASN A 12 5.96 -0.07 19.10
N ILE A 13 7.19 0.32 18.74
CA ILE A 13 7.42 1.12 17.55
C ILE A 13 6.97 0.37 16.27
N PRO A 14 6.14 0.98 15.39
CA PRO A 14 5.66 0.32 14.18
C PRO A 14 6.81 -0.06 13.26
N GLY A 15 6.93 -1.33 12.89
CA GLY A 15 8.04 -1.79 12.04
C GLY A 15 9.36 -2.00 12.79
N GLY A 16 9.38 -1.89 14.12
CA GLY A 16 10.50 -2.32 14.97
C GLY A 16 11.74 -1.44 14.90
N SER A 17 12.89 -2.02 15.24
CA SER A 17 14.19 -1.34 15.25
C SER A 17 14.53 -0.71 13.91
N ASP A 18 14.17 -1.37 12.82
CA ASP A 18 14.54 -0.95 11.47
C ASP A 18 13.87 0.37 11.08
N SER A 19 12.63 0.59 11.50
CA SER A 19 11.94 1.86 11.25
C SER A 19 12.46 2.97 12.14
N PHE A 20 12.80 2.65 13.39
CA PHE A 20 13.44 3.59 14.30
C PHE A 20 14.80 4.04 13.78
N GLU A 21 15.61 3.12 13.25
CA GLU A 21 16.91 3.45 12.67
C GLU A 21 16.76 4.48 11.54
N LEU A 22 15.77 4.30 10.65
CA LEU A 22 15.52 5.26 9.57
C LEU A 22 15.02 6.62 10.10
N ALA A 23 14.15 6.61 11.11
CA ALA A 23 13.71 7.84 11.77
C ALA A 23 14.87 8.56 12.47
N ALA A 24 15.78 7.83 13.11
CA ALA A 24 16.99 8.38 13.71
C ALA A 24 17.93 8.95 12.64
N LYS A 25 18.18 8.23 11.54
CA LYS A 25 18.95 8.73 10.39
C LYS A 25 18.38 10.06 9.90
N PHE A 26 17.06 10.16 9.76
CA PHE A 26 16.39 11.42 9.43
C PHE A 26 16.73 12.54 10.44
N CYS A 27 16.58 12.29 11.74
CA CYS A 27 16.86 13.28 12.79
C CYS A 27 18.32 13.77 12.79
N TYR A 28 19.27 12.87 12.49
CA TYR A 28 20.69 13.19 12.42
C TYR A 28 21.14 13.74 11.06
N GLY A 29 20.23 13.95 10.11
CA GLY A 29 20.55 14.45 8.77
C GLY A 29 21.33 13.44 7.92
N ILE A 30 21.29 12.16 8.28
CA ILE A 30 21.89 11.07 7.52
C ILE A 30 20.95 10.72 6.35
N ASN A 31 21.49 10.69 5.14
CA ASN A 31 20.73 10.33 3.96
C ASN A 31 20.35 8.85 3.97
N PHE A 32 19.10 8.58 3.59
CA PHE A 32 18.59 7.25 3.29
C PHE A 32 17.54 7.36 2.18
N GLU A 33 17.27 6.23 1.53
CA GLU A 33 16.30 6.17 0.45
C GLU A 33 14.90 5.84 0.98
N ILE A 34 13.89 6.54 0.45
CA ILE A 34 12.47 6.23 0.68
C ILE A 34 11.99 5.42 -0.52
N THR A 35 11.47 4.22 -0.27
CA THR A 35 11.04 3.26 -1.29
C THR A 35 9.62 2.76 -0.99
N THR A 36 9.00 2.07 -1.95
CA THR A 36 7.69 1.42 -1.74
C THR A 36 7.71 0.31 -0.69
N GLU A 37 8.90 -0.19 -0.33
CA GLU A 37 9.10 -1.26 0.66
C GLU A 37 9.11 -0.68 2.08
N ASN A 38 9.76 0.46 2.30
CA ASN A 38 9.93 1.04 3.63
C ASN A 38 8.94 2.18 3.94
N ILE A 39 8.22 2.71 2.95
CA ILE A 39 7.36 3.88 3.14
C ILE A 39 6.25 3.67 4.17
N ALA A 40 5.67 2.46 4.25
CA ALA A 40 4.58 2.18 5.18
C ALA A 40 5.06 2.25 6.64
N MET A 41 6.17 1.59 6.95
CA MET A 41 6.76 1.60 8.30
C MET A 41 7.29 3.00 8.65
N LEU A 42 7.90 3.72 7.70
CA LEU A 42 8.32 5.10 7.90
C LEU A 42 7.16 6.02 8.23
N ARG A 43 6.05 5.96 7.47
CA ARG A 43 4.88 6.80 7.71
C ARG A 43 4.24 6.52 9.07
N CYS A 44 4.14 5.25 9.46
CA CYS A 44 3.57 4.85 10.75
C CYS A 44 4.49 5.22 11.92
N THR A 45 5.80 5.08 11.76
CA THR A 45 6.79 5.42 12.78
C THR A 45 6.89 6.93 12.97
N ALA A 46 6.88 7.69 11.88
CA ALA A 46 6.86 9.15 11.92
C ALA A 46 5.60 9.68 12.63
N GLU A 47 4.45 9.01 12.45
CA GLU A 47 3.23 9.31 13.21
C GLU A 47 3.42 8.99 14.70
N PHE A 48 3.94 7.80 15.00
CA PHE A 48 4.10 7.32 16.37
C PHE A 48 5.07 8.18 17.19
N LEU A 49 6.15 8.64 16.56
CA LEU A 49 7.15 9.53 17.15
C LEU A 49 6.76 11.02 17.06
N GLU A 50 5.56 11.33 16.58
CA GLU A 50 5.05 12.69 16.41
C GLU A 50 6.00 13.61 15.62
N MET A 51 6.65 13.08 14.59
CA MET A 51 7.55 13.82 13.71
C MET A 51 6.74 14.65 12.70
N THR A 52 5.97 15.61 13.22
CA THR A 52 4.99 16.42 12.48
C THR A 52 5.51 17.83 12.18
N LYS A 53 4.69 18.58 11.43
CA LYS A 53 4.93 19.98 11.09
C LYS A 53 4.86 20.92 12.30
N ASP A 54 4.26 20.47 13.38
CA ASP A 54 4.11 21.25 14.60
C ASP A 54 5.46 21.43 15.30
N TYR A 55 6.43 20.56 15.01
CA TYR A 55 7.77 20.57 15.58
C TYR A 55 8.86 21.03 14.59
N ALA A 56 8.76 20.67 13.31
CA ALA A 56 9.75 21.07 12.30
C ALA A 56 9.19 21.16 10.87
N VAL A 57 9.67 22.15 10.12
CA VAL A 57 9.48 22.22 8.66
C VAL A 57 10.29 21.10 8.00
N GLY A 58 9.69 20.42 7.02
CA GLY A 58 10.36 19.30 6.33
C GLY A 58 10.42 18.00 7.12
N ASN A 59 9.58 17.85 8.16
CA ASN A 59 9.48 16.65 9.00
C ASN A 59 9.18 15.35 8.23
N LEU A 60 9.40 14.22 8.91
CA LEU A 60 9.30 12.89 8.31
C LEU A 60 7.86 12.53 7.91
N VAL A 61 6.83 12.99 8.65
CA VAL A 61 5.43 12.80 8.23
C VAL A 61 5.18 13.50 6.89
N GLY A 62 5.59 14.76 6.73
CA GLY A 62 5.44 15.50 5.48
C GLY A 62 6.18 14.85 4.32
N ARG A 63 7.43 14.41 4.56
CA ARG A 63 8.26 13.76 3.52
C ARG A 63 7.67 12.42 3.06
N THR A 64 7.18 11.61 4.00
CA THR A 64 6.53 10.33 3.67
C THR A 64 5.19 10.54 2.97
N GLU A 65 4.39 11.52 3.38
CA GLU A 65 3.14 11.89 2.70
C GLU A 65 3.35 12.34 1.26
N ALA A 66 4.39 13.14 1.00
CA ALA A 66 4.75 13.55 -0.36
C ALA A 66 5.06 12.31 -1.23
N TYR A 67 5.93 11.41 -0.75
CA TYR A 67 6.26 10.19 -1.49
C TYR A 67 5.04 9.30 -1.77
N ILE A 68 4.17 9.11 -0.76
CA ILE A 68 2.94 8.31 -0.92
C ILE A 68 2.06 8.90 -2.03
N ASN A 69 1.85 10.22 -2.05
CA ASN A 69 0.96 10.88 -2.99
C ASN A 69 1.53 11.04 -4.40
N GLU A 70 2.82 11.33 -4.49
CA GLU A 70 3.49 11.72 -5.73
C GLU A 70 4.08 10.52 -6.46
N VAL A 71 4.48 9.47 -5.73
CA VAL A 71 5.16 8.30 -6.28
C VAL A 71 4.34 7.03 -6.07
N ALA A 72 4.10 6.64 -4.82
CA ALA A 72 3.64 5.28 -4.54
C ALA A 72 2.19 5.02 -4.96
N LEU A 73 1.28 5.96 -4.72
CA LEU A 73 -0.14 5.85 -5.09
C LEU A 73 -0.45 6.32 -6.52
N LYS A 74 0.54 6.25 -7.42
CA LYS A 74 0.34 6.47 -8.87
C LYS A 74 0.10 5.19 -9.66
N SER A 75 0.27 4.01 -9.03
CA SER A 75 0.09 2.71 -9.68
C SER A 75 -0.60 1.71 -8.76
N ILE A 76 -1.22 0.68 -9.35
CA ILE A 76 -1.79 -0.43 -8.57
C ILE A 76 -0.68 -1.21 -7.85
N ALA A 77 0.42 -1.54 -8.54
CA ALA A 77 1.54 -2.27 -7.94
C ALA A 77 2.10 -1.55 -6.69
N GLY A 78 2.30 -0.23 -6.76
CA GLY A 78 2.74 0.57 -5.62
C GLY A 78 1.73 0.56 -4.46
N ALA A 79 0.44 0.75 -4.76
CA ALA A 79 -0.61 0.71 -3.76
C ALA A 79 -0.76 -0.68 -3.11
N VAL A 80 -0.64 -1.76 -3.88
CA VAL A 80 -0.68 -3.15 -3.38
C VAL A 80 0.52 -3.44 -2.49
N SER A 81 1.73 -3.01 -2.89
CA SER A 81 2.95 -3.19 -2.09
C SER A 81 2.80 -2.55 -0.70
N ILE A 82 2.32 -1.31 -0.64
CA ILE A 82 2.07 -0.61 0.62
C ILE A 82 0.95 -1.27 1.43
N LEU A 83 -0.15 -1.64 0.77
CA LEU A 83 -1.28 -2.29 1.43
C LEU A 83 -0.87 -3.64 2.05
N HIS A 84 -0.04 -4.40 1.35
CA HIS A 84 0.51 -5.67 1.83
C HIS A 84 1.41 -5.48 3.06
N SER A 85 2.31 -4.48 3.07
CA SER A 85 3.19 -4.21 4.21
C SER A 85 2.45 -3.61 5.43
N SER A 86 1.35 -2.89 5.18
CA SER A 86 0.53 -2.25 6.22
C SER A 86 -0.10 -3.23 7.22
N LYS A 87 -0.24 -4.52 6.87
CA LYS A 87 -0.81 -5.55 7.77
C LYS A 87 -0.04 -5.69 9.09
N ASN A 88 1.26 -5.45 9.08
CA ASN A 88 2.14 -5.54 10.26
C ASN A 88 2.23 -4.22 11.04
N LEU A 89 1.51 -3.19 10.61
CA LEU A 89 1.59 -1.82 11.13
C LEU A 89 0.24 -1.35 11.71
N LEU A 90 -0.72 -2.26 11.83
CA LEU A 90 -2.00 -2.00 12.46
C LEU A 90 -1.82 -1.84 13.98
N PRO A 91 -2.58 -0.93 14.63
CA PRO A 91 -3.68 -0.13 14.08
C PRO A 91 -3.23 1.20 13.44
N ILE A 92 -1.95 1.56 13.53
CA ILE A 92 -1.47 2.89 13.13
C ILE A 92 -1.66 3.13 11.63
N ALA A 93 -1.43 2.12 10.78
CA ALA A 93 -1.66 2.23 9.34
C ALA A 93 -3.12 2.61 8.98
N GLU A 94 -4.11 2.19 9.78
CA GLU A 94 -5.50 2.63 9.62
C GLU A 94 -5.70 4.06 10.16
N LYS A 95 -5.12 4.39 11.33
CA LYS A 95 -5.16 5.74 11.91
C LYS A 95 -4.65 6.79 10.92
N VAL A 96 -3.56 6.51 10.22
CA VAL A 96 -2.97 7.41 9.21
C VAL A 96 -3.62 7.31 7.83
N LYS A 97 -4.72 6.54 7.70
CA LYS A 97 -5.47 6.31 6.45
C LYS A 97 -4.64 5.69 5.32
N LEU A 98 -3.53 5.03 5.64
CA LEU A 98 -2.67 4.41 4.63
C LEU A 98 -3.40 3.26 3.94
N VAL A 99 -4.09 2.42 4.71
CA VAL A 99 -4.85 1.28 4.21
C VAL A 99 -5.99 1.73 3.28
N SER A 100 -6.84 2.66 3.72
CA SER A 100 -7.96 3.14 2.91
C SER A 100 -7.51 3.83 1.64
N ARG A 101 -6.45 4.65 1.68
CA ARG A 101 -5.90 5.32 0.50
C ARG A 101 -5.37 4.32 -0.53
N CYS A 102 -4.69 3.26 -0.10
CA CYS A 102 -4.24 2.21 -1.03
C CYS A 102 -5.43 1.52 -1.69
N ILE A 103 -6.44 1.15 -0.92
CA ILE A 103 -7.68 0.53 -1.43
C ILE A 103 -8.37 1.44 -2.45
N ASP A 104 -8.53 2.73 -2.12
CA ASP A 104 -9.16 3.71 -3.00
C ASP A 104 -8.37 3.91 -4.30
N THR A 105 -7.04 3.97 -4.23
CA THR A 105 -6.17 4.05 -5.42
C THR A 105 -6.32 2.83 -6.31
N ILE A 106 -6.28 1.62 -5.73
CA ILE A 106 -6.46 0.37 -6.48
C ILE A 106 -7.81 0.38 -7.20
N ALA A 107 -8.88 0.69 -6.46
CA ALA A 107 -10.22 0.73 -7.01
C ALA A 107 -10.36 1.78 -8.13
N PHE A 108 -9.80 2.97 -7.93
CA PHE A 108 -9.84 4.04 -8.92
C PHE A 108 -9.13 3.67 -10.21
N VAL A 109 -7.88 3.18 -10.12
CA VAL A 109 -7.08 2.83 -11.30
C VAL A 109 -7.70 1.64 -12.05
N ALA A 110 -8.11 0.58 -11.34
CA ALA A 110 -8.74 -0.58 -11.96
C ALA A 110 -10.05 -0.23 -12.69
N CYS A 111 -10.88 0.64 -12.10
CA CYS A 111 -12.11 1.09 -12.76
C CYS A 111 -11.83 1.96 -13.99
N LYS A 112 -10.86 2.86 -13.89
CA LYS A 112 -10.46 3.73 -15.01
C LYS A 112 -9.94 2.90 -16.20
N ASP A 113 -9.07 1.94 -15.94
CA ASP A 113 -8.49 1.08 -16.98
C ASP A 113 -9.57 0.21 -17.64
N SER A 114 -10.49 -0.36 -16.85
CA SER A 114 -11.63 -1.14 -17.35
C SER A 114 -12.57 -0.30 -18.25
N GLN A 115 -12.85 0.95 -17.86
CA GLN A 115 -13.68 1.87 -18.65
C GLN A 115 -12.99 2.26 -19.96
N PHE A 116 -11.69 2.57 -19.90
CA PHE A 116 -10.90 2.91 -21.08
C PHE A 116 -10.86 1.74 -22.07
N ALA A 117 -10.61 0.53 -21.59
CA ALA A 117 -10.64 -0.69 -22.40
C ALA A 117 -12.01 -0.94 -23.03
N ALA A 118 -13.11 -0.71 -22.29
CA ALA A 118 -14.46 -0.84 -22.81
C ALA A 118 -14.75 0.18 -23.92
N SER A 119 -14.29 1.43 -23.79
CA SER A 119 -14.44 2.46 -24.82
C SER A 119 -13.68 2.08 -26.10
N MET A 120 -12.44 1.60 -25.98
CA MET A 120 -11.63 1.19 -27.14
C MET A 120 -12.23 0.00 -27.89
N ARG A 121 -12.93 -0.91 -27.20
CA ARG A 121 -13.69 -2.00 -27.82
C ARG A 121 -14.93 -1.49 -28.56
N ALA A 122 -15.65 -0.53 -27.97
CA ALA A 122 -16.81 0.09 -28.63
C ALA A 122 -16.41 0.83 -29.91
N ASP A 123 -15.24 1.46 -29.95
CA ASP A 123 -14.69 2.15 -31.13
C ASP A 123 -14.06 1.19 -32.17
N GLY A 124 -14.14 -0.14 -31.95
CA GLY A 124 -13.56 -1.14 -32.85
C GLY A 124 -12.03 -1.15 -32.90
N ARG A 125 -11.36 -0.48 -31.95
CA ARG A 125 -9.88 -0.34 -31.91
C ARG A 125 -9.19 -1.48 -31.16
N LEU A 126 -9.94 -2.36 -30.51
CA LEU A 126 -9.42 -3.50 -29.75
C LEU A 126 -10.17 -4.78 -30.12
N ASN A 127 -9.46 -5.79 -30.65
CA ASN A 127 -10.05 -7.09 -30.98
C ASN A 127 -10.50 -7.86 -29.71
N ASP A 128 -11.63 -8.57 -29.82
CA ASP A 128 -12.29 -9.33 -28.74
C ASP A 128 -11.46 -10.48 -28.13
N SER A 129 -10.30 -10.81 -28.70
CA SER A 129 -9.59 -12.07 -28.43
C SER A 129 -8.63 -12.05 -27.24
N LYS A 130 -8.40 -10.91 -26.58
CA LYS A 130 -7.62 -10.88 -25.32
C LYS A 130 -8.53 -10.47 -24.17
N PRO A 131 -8.83 -11.38 -23.21
CA PRO A 131 -9.21 -10.91 -21.91
C PRO A 131 -8.00 -10.10 -21.44
N ILE A 132 -8.22 -8.80 -21.21
CA ILE A 132 -7.27 -8.02 -20.44
C ILE A 132 -7.43 -8.58 -19.04
N VAL A 133 -6.86 -9.76 -18.79
CA VAL A 133 -6.57 -10.21 -17.43
C VAL A 133 -5.49 -9.24 -17.03
N ASP A 134 -5.94 -8.14 -16.45
CA ASP A 134 -5.07 -7.03 -16.19
C ASP A 134 -3.91 -7.54 -15.33
N TRP A 135 -2.68 -7.17 -15.66
CA TRP A 135 -1.46 -7.60 -14.94
C TRP A 135 -1.59 -7.37 -13.43
N TRP A 136 -2.44 -6.43 -13.02
CA TRP A 136 -2.61 -6.02 -11.63
C TRP A 136 -3.41 -7.03 -10.81
N VAL A 137 -4.17 -7.92 -11.45
CA VAL A 137 -4.88 -9.00 -10.75
C VAL A 137 -3.87 -9.94 -10.08
N GLU A 138 -2.69 -10.12 -10.70
CA GLU A 138 -1.61 -10.88 -10.10
C GLU A 138 -1.07 -10.21 -8.84
N ASP A 139 -0.93 -8.88 -8.86
CA ASP A 139 -0.49 -8.12 -7.69
C ASP A 139 -1.48 -8.32 -6.53
N LEU A 140 -2.80 -8.28 -6.79
CA LEU A 140 -3.81 -8.45 -5.74
C LEU A 140 -3.74 -9.80 -5.01
N SER A 141 -3.17 -10.83 -5.63
CA SER A 141 -3.08 -12.17 -5.03
C SER A 141 -2.16 -12.25 -3.81
N VAL A 142 -1.28 -11.26 -3.60
CA VAL A 142 -0.42 -11.20 -2.41
C VAL A 142 -1.15 -10.71 -1.17
N LEU A 143 -2.34 -10.12 -1.34
CA LEU A 143 -3.14 -9.57 -0.24
C LEU A 143 -3.80 -10.69 0.57
N ARG A 144 -3.85 -10.49 1.89
CA ARG A 144 -4.69 -11.32 2.76
C ARG A 144 -6.17 -11.17 2.35
N ILE A 145 -6.96 -12.21 2.63
CA ILE A 145 -8.37 -12.30 2.22
C ILE A 145 -9.20 -11.09 2.67
N ASP A 146 -8.95 -10.56 3.87
CA ASP A 146 -9.65 -9.40 4.42
C ASP A 146 -9.36 -8.11 3.63
N LEU A 147 -8.10 -7.89 3.24
CA LEU A 147 -7.71 -6.73 2.44
C LEU A 147 -8.18 -6.89 0.99
N PHE A 148 -8.06 -8.09 0.43
CA PHE A 148 -8.56 -8.40 -0.91
C PHE A 148 -10.07 -8.16 -1.01
N GLN A 149 -10.85 -8.64 -0.03
CA GLN A 149 -12.29 -8.40 0.03
C GLN A 149 -12.61 -6.90 0.08
N ARG A 150 -11.88 -6.11 0.89
CA ARG A 150 -12.07 -4.65 0.96
C ARG A 150 -11.76 -3.97 -0.37
N VAL A 151 -10.74 -4.42 -1.10
CA VAL A 151 -10.42 -3.94 -2.45
C VAL A 151 -11.58 -4.21 -3.41
N LEU A 152 -12.13 -5.43 -3.44
CA LEU A 152 -13.25 -5.76 -4.32
C LEU A 152 -14.50 -4.93 -4.00
N ILE A 153 -14.80 -4.71 -2.72
CA ILE A 153 -15.91 -3.85 -2.30
C ILE A 153 -15.71 -2.42 -2.80
N ALA A 154 -14.51 -1.86 -2.65
CA ALA A 154 -14.19 -0.52 -3.13
C ALA A 154 -14.27 -0.43 -4.66
N MET A 155 -13.79 -1.44 -5.39
CA MET A 155 -13.94 -1.53 -6.85
C MET A 155 -15.40 -1.52 -7.27
N MET A 156 -16.25 -2.33 -6.64
CA MET A 156 -17.69 -2.36 -6.91
C MET A 156 -18.33 -0.99 -6.63
N ALA A 157 -17.98 -0.35 -5.51
CA ALA A 157 -18.48 0.99 -5.17
C ALA A 157 -18.05 2.08 -6.17
N LYS A 158 -16.92 1.87 -6.88
CA LYS A 158 -16.42 2.75 -7.94
C LYS A 158 -16.95 2.41 -9.34
N GLY A 159 -17.85 1.44 -9.45
CA GLY A 159 -18.50 1.07 -10.71
C GLY A 159 -17.78 -0.02 -11.51
N PHE A 160 -16.89 -0.79 -10.89
CA PHE A 160 -16.30 -1.96 -11.54
C PHE A 160 -17.39 -2.99 -11.86
N LYS A 161 -17.38 -3.52 -13.09
CA LYS A 161 -18.46 -4.38 -13.59
C LYS A 161 -18.43 -5.74 -12.92
N GLN A 162 -19.55 -6.17 -12.35
CA GLN A 162 -19.64 -7.41 -11.57
C GLN A 162 -19.23 -8.67 -12.35
N TYR A 163 -19.57 -8.77 -13.65
CA TYR A 163 -19.18 -9.92 -14.46
C TYR A 163 -17.65 -10.07 -14.61
N ALA A 164 -16.89 -8.98 -14.45
CA ALA A 164 -15.43 -8.99 -14.53
C ALA A 164 -14.76 -9.42 -13.21
N LEU A 165 -15.52 -9.57 -12.12
CA LEU A 165 -15.00 -10.04 -10.83
C LEU A 165 -14.72 -11.55 -10.82
N GLY A 166 -15.45 -12.34 -11.62
CA GLY A 166 -15.30 -13.80 -11.68
C GLY A 166 -13.86 -14.25 -11.97
N PRO A 167 -13.22 -13.75 -13.05
CA PRO A 167 -11.81 -14.05 -13.33
C PRO A 167 -10.83 -13.62 -12.23
N ILE A 168 -11.08 -12.48 -11.58
CA ILE A 168 -10.26 -11.95 -10.48
C ILE A 168 -10.32 -12.88 -9.27
N LEU A 169 -11.54 -13.28 -8.88
CA LEU A 169 -11.78 -14.22 -7.79
C LEU A 169 -11.16 -15.59 -8.08
N MET A 170 -11.30 -16.09 -9.32
CA MET A 170 -10.74 -17.36 -9.73
C MET A 170 -9.20 -17.34 -9.66
N LEU A 171 -8.55 -16.28 -10.14
CA LEU A 171 -7.10 -16.16 -10.09
C LEU A 171 -6.58 -16.04 -8.65
N TYR A 172 -7.26 -15.24 -7.82
CA TYR A 172 -6.95 -15.13 -6.40
C TYR A 172 -7.03 -16.50 -5.72
N ALA A 173 -8.16 -17.21 -5.87
CA ALA A 173 -8.35 -18.54 -5.30
C ALA A 173 -7.30 -19.53 -5.79
N GLN A 174 -6.97 -19.54 -7.08
CA GLN A 174 -5.92 -20.41 -7.62
C GLN A 174 -4.55 -20.14 -6.99
N LYS A 175 -4.14 -18.87 -6.83
CA LYS A 175 -2.84 -18.52 -6.23
C LYS A 175 -2.82 -18.78 -4.71
N SER A 176 -3.85 -18.38 -3.99
CA SER A 176 -3.93 -18.55 -2.54
C SER A 176 -4.12 -20.00 -2.11
N LEU A 177 -4.89 -20.81 -2.86
CA LEU A 177 -5.15 -22.22 -2.53
C LEU A 177 -4.04 -23.16 -3.01
N ARG A 178 -3.31 -22.86 -4.10
CA ARG A 178 -2.13 -23.67 -4.48
C ARG A 178 -1.04 -23.65 -3.41
N GLY A 179 -0.97 -22.60 -2.60
CA GLY A 179 -0.11 -22.56 -1.41
C GLY A 179 -0.56 -23.51 -0.29
N LEU A 180 -1.85 -23.85 -0.23
CA LEU A 180 -2.43 -24.76 0.78
C LEU A 180 -2.31 -26.24 0.41
N VAL A 181 -2.26 -26.58 -0.88
CA VAL A 181 -2.19 -27.98 -1.36
C VAL A 181 -0.77 -28.58 -1.29
N LYS A 182 0.23 -27.80 -0.87
CA LYS A 182 1.62 -28.27 -0.67
C LYS A 182 1.95 -28.65 0.78
N LEU A 183 0.95 -28.77 1.65
CA LEU A 183 1.09 -29.28 3.02
C LEU A 183 0.70 -30.76 3.11
#